data_AF-A0A369QPW6-F1
#
_entry.id   AF-A0A369QPW6-F1
#
_cell.length_a   1.000
_cell.length_b   1.000
_cell.length_c   1.000
_cell.angle_alpha   90.00
_cell.angle_beta   90.00
_cell.angle_gamma   90.00
#
_symmetry.space_group_name_H-M   'P 1'
#
loop_
_entity.id
_entity.type
_entity.pdbx_description
1 polymer ?
#
loop_
_entity_poly.entity_id
_entity_poly.type
_entity_poly.pdbx_seq_one_letter_code
_entity_poly.pdbx_strand_id
1 'polypeptide(L)'
;MANDAVLQTALQIHSAEARHAAYFRRMRRDVQNLTNNKPWITLKDRGNLPEFTQPIYDGEEATVQATVNIANIVNANPASEAFDEPLEMAQVVAILNNFFKEGQKLPG
;
A
#
# COMPACT_ATOMS: atom_id res chain seq x y z
N MET A 1 -12.45 10.12 24.09
CA MET A 1 -11.22 10.78 24.57
C MET A 1 -9.97 9.92 24.40
N ALA A 2 -9.80 8.78 25.11
CA ALA A 2 -8.61 7.93 24.91
C ALA A 2 -8.54 7.30 23.51
N ASN A 3 -9.69 6.87 22.97
CA ASN A 3 -9.78 6.31 21.63
C ASN A 3 -9.51 7.38 20.54
N ASP A 4 -10.08 8.58 20.70
CA ASP A 4 -9.87 9.69 19.75
C ASP A 4 -8.39 10.12 19.68
N ALA A 5 -7.70 10.15 20.81
CA ALA A 5 -6.27 10.45 20.85
C ALA A 5 -5.44 9.37 20.12
N VAL A 6 -5.74 8.09 20.37
CA VAL A 6 -5.07 6.96 19.68
C VAL A 6 -5.35 6.99 18.18
N LEU A 7 -6.60 7.21 17.78
CA LEU A 7 -6.98 7.34 16.36
C LEU A 7 -6.29 8.53 15.70
N GLN A 8 -6.25 9.69 16.36
CA GLN A 8 -5.55 10.86 15.84
C GLN A 8 -4.05 10.58 15.66
N THR A 9 -3.41 9.94 16.64
CA THR A 9 -2.00 9.53 16.52
C THR A 9 -1.80 8.53 15.38
N ALA A 10 -2.68 7.53 15.25
CA ALA A 10 -2.61 6.55 14.17
C ALA A 10 -2.73 7.21 12.79
N LEU A 11 -3.69 8.11 12.59
CA LEU A 11 -3.87 8.86 11.34
C LEU A 11 -2.67 9.77 11.04
N GLN A 12 -2.07 10.39 12.07
CA GLN A 12 -0.86 11.18 11.91
C GLN A 12 0.33 10.33 11.44
N ILE A 13 0.57 9.18 12.08
CA ILE A 13 1.63 8.24 11.70
C ILE A 13 1.41 7.76 10.26
N HIS A 14 0.21 7.30 9.95
CA HIS A 14 -0.14 6.83 8.62
C HIS A 14 0.08 7.91 7.55
N SER A 15 -0.31 9.17 7.82
CA SER A 15 -0.07 10.27 6.88
C SER A 15 1.42 10.53 6.62
N ALA A 16 2.30 10.29 7.61
CA ALA A 16 3.73 10.44 7.47
C ALA A 16 4.33 9.27 6.68
N GLU A 17 3.92 8.04 6.98
CA GLU A 17 4.34 6.82 6.29
C GLU A 17 3.93 6.85 4.81
N ALA A 18 2.69 7.25 4.49
CA ALA A 18 2.21 7.40 3.13
C ALA A 18 3.03 8.44 2.33
N ARG A 19 3.40 9.58 2.95
CA ARG A 19 4.27 10.58 2.31
C ARG A 19 5.67 10.05 2.04
N HIS A 20 6.25 9.29 2.99
CA HIS A 20 7.54 8.66 2.79
C HIS A 20 7.48 7.62 1.66
N ALA A 21 6.47 6.76 1.63
CA ALA A 21 6.26 5.78 0.58
C ALA A 21 6.14 6.46 -0.80
N ALA A 22 5.33 7.52 -0.90
CA ALA A 22 5.17 8.28 -2.14
C ALA A 22 6.47 8.94 -2.60
N TYR A 23 7.24 9.49 -1.65
CA TYR A 23 8.54 10.08 -1.94
C TYR A 23 9.53 9.04 -2.48
N PHE A 24 9.66 7.88 -1.83
CA PHE A 24 10.54 6.80 -2.33
C PHE A 24 10.12 6.29 -3.71
N ARG A 25 8.80 6.16 -3.96
CA ARG A 25 8.28 5.73 -5.25
C ARG A 25 8.59 6.75 -6.35
N ARG A 26 8.48 8.05 -6.05
CA ARG A 26 8.94 9.14 -6.92
C ARG A 26 10.46 9.12 -7.14
N MET A 27 11.26 8.93 -6.10
CA MET A 27 12.73 8.82 -6.25
C MET A 27 13.09 7.66 -7.19
N ARG A 28 12.47 6.49 -7.04
CA ARG A 28 12.69 5.35 -7.95
C ARG A 28 12.30 5.69 -9.38
N ARG A 29 11.15 6.35 -9.57
CA ARG A 29 10.68 6.84 -10.87
C ARG A 29 11.75 7.70 -11.56
N ASP A 30 12.27 8.68 -10.83
CA ASP A 30 13.23 9.66 -11.34
C ASP A 30 14.61 9.03 -11.59
N VAL A 31 15.08 8.13 -10.73
CA VAL A 31 16.38 7.44 -10.87
C VAL A 31 16.37 6.39 -11.99
N GLN A 32 15.24 5.71 -12.20
CA GLN A 32 15.13 4.59 -13.15
C GLN A 32 14.39 4.97 -14.45
N ASN A 33 14.08 6.26 -14.66
CA ASN A 33 13.33 6.77 -15.81
C ASN A 33 11.99 6.03 -16.07
N LEU A 34 11.27 5.68 -15.00
CA LEU A 34 10.01 4.93 -15.09
C LEU A 34 8.81 5.86 -15.26
N THR A 35 8.57 6.36 -16.46
CA THR A 35 7.54 7.39 -16.72
C THR A 35 6.13 7.04 -16.23
N ASN A 36 5.79 5.75 -16.12
CA ASN A 36 4.48 5.28 -15.70
C ASN A 36 4.34 5.04 -14.18
N ASN A 37 5.44 5.03 -13.42
CA ASN A 37 5.38 4.81 -11.98
C ASN A 37 4.89 6.09 -11.28
N LYS A 38 3.62 6.09 -10.87
CA LYS A 38 3.06 7.16 -10.05
C LYS A 38 3.61 7.10 -8.61
N PRO A 39 3.58 8.22 -7.86
CA PRO A 39 3.91 8.23 -6.43
C PRO A 39 2.97 7.38 -5.57
N TRP A 40 1.79 7.01 -6.08
CA TRP A 40 0.82 6.12 -5.44
C TRP A 40 0.61 4.85 -6.28
N ILE A 41 -0.19 3.91 -5.78
CA ILE A 41 -0.53 2.65 -6.44
C ILE A 41 -1.81 2.84 -7.26
N THR A 42 -1.82 2.30 -8.48
CA THR A 42 -3.02 2.21 -9.31
C THR A 42 -3.40 0.74 -9.40
N LEU A 43 -4.64 0.40 -9.03
CA LEU A 43 -5.04 -1.00 -8.85
C LEU A 43 -4.03 -1.71 -7.93
N LYS A 44 -3.42 -2.82 -8.36
CA LYS A 44 -2.34 -3.51 -7.64
C LYS A 44 -0.98 -3.44 -8.32
N ASP A 45 -0.74 -2.37 -9.08
CA ASP A 45 0.46 -2.25 -9.91
C ASP A 45 1.71 -1.94 -9.07
N ARG A 46 2.53 -2.97 -8.84
CA ARG A 46 3.85 -2.85 -8.18
C ARG A 46 4.88 -2.10 -9.04
N GLY A 47 4.59 -1.86 -10.32
CA GLY A 47 5.54 -1.35 -11.31
C GLY A 47 6.63 -2.40 -11.60
N ASN A 48 7.88 -1.95 -11.57
CA ASN A 48 9.05 -2.79 -11.84
C ASN A 48 9.69 -3.43 -10.59
N LEU A 49 8.99 -3.43 -9.44
CA LEU A 49 9.51 -4.06 -8.22
C LEU A 49 9.59 -5.60 -8.37
N PRO A 50 10.50 -6.26 -7.64
CA PRO A 50 10.62 -7.71 -7.65
C PRO A 50 9.30 -8.42 -7.37
N GLU A 51 9.07 -9.58 -7.99
CA GLU A 51 7.80 -10.31 -7.92
C GLU A 51 7.36 -10.64 -6.48
N PHE A 52 8.31 -10.96 -5.59
CA PHE A 52 8.01 -11.25 -4.18
C PHE A 52 7.41 -10.07 -3.40
N THR A 53 7.42 -8.85 -3.96
CA THR A 53 6.79 -7.66 -3.37
C THR A 53 5.32 -7.50 -3.75
N GLN A 54 4.80 -8.30 -4.69
CA GLN A 54 3.41 -8.24 -5.14
C GLN A 54 2.39 -8.36 -3.99
N PRO A 55 2.58 -9.24 -2.98
CA PRO A 55 1.62 -9.36 -1.88
C PRO A 55 1.44 -8.10 -1.04
N ILE A 56 2.33 -7.10 -1.14
CA ILE A 56 2.19 -5.79 -0.49
C ILE A 56 1.03 -4.99 -1.10
N TYR A 57 0.73 -5.20 -2.39
CA TYR A 57 -0.23 -4.42 -3.16
C TYR A 57 -1.49 -5.22 -3.53
N ASP A 58 -1.56 -6.50 -3.15
CA ASP A 58 -2.70 -7.33 -3.45
C ASP A 58 -3.91 -6.88 -2.61
N GLY A 59 -5.02 -6.55 -3.27
CA GLY A 59 -6.21 -5.99 -2.61
C GLY A 59 -6.45 -4.52 -2.94
N GLU A 60 -5.39 -3.77 -3.27
CA GLU A 60 -5.44 -2.35 -3.65
C GLU A 60 -6.32 -2.09 -4.90
N GLU A 61 -6.65 -3.11 -5.70
CA GLU A 61 -7.62 -2.99 -6.78
C GLU A 61 -9.08 -2.81 -6.33
N ALA A 62 -9.34 -2.77 -5.03
CA ALA A 62 -10.67 -2.54 -4.47
C ALA A 62 -11.23 -1.18 -4.93
N THR A 63 -12.48 -1.21 -5.41
CA THR A 63 -13.19 -0.01 -5.89
C THR A 63 -14.52 0.21 -5.17
N VAL A 64 -14.83 -0.65 -4.19
CA VAL A 64 -16.06 -0.61 -3.41
C VAL A 64 -15.70 -0.30 -1.96
N GLN A 65 -16.20 0.83 -1.45
CA GLN A 65 -15.93 1.28 -0.08
C GLN A 65 -17.24 1.43 0.68
N ALA A 66 -17.36 0.80 1.85
CA ALA A 66 -18.57 0.83 2.67
C ALA A 66 -19.87 0.60 1.85
N THR A 67 -19.84 -0.40 0.94
CA THR A 67 -20.90 -0.78 -0.03
C THR A 67 -21.09 0.12 -1.25
N VAL A 68 -20.37 1.25 -1.35
CA VAL A 68 -20.45 2.17 -2.49
C VAL A 68 -19.40 1.81 -3.53
N ASN A 69 -19.84 1.51 -4.76
CA ASN A 69 -18.93 1.34 -5.88
C ASN A 69 -18.47 2.70 -6.42
N ILE A 70 -17.25 3.11 -6.06
CA ILE A 70 -16.65 4.39 -6.41
C ILE A 70 -16.22 4.42 -7.89
N ALA A 71 -15.90 3.27 -8.49
CA ALA A 71 -15.54 3.19 -9.90
C ALA A 71 -16.68 3.65 -10.82
N ASN A 72 -17.95 3.50 -10.40
CA ASN A 72 -19.09 4.02 -11.16
C ASN A 72 -19.16 5.55 -11.17
N ILE A 73 -18.41 6.23 -10.31
CA ILE A 73 -18.41 7.70 -10.17
C ILE A 73 -17.18 8.29 -10.87
N VAL A 74 -15.99 7.72 -10.65
CA VAL A 74 -14.71 8.30 -11.10
C VAL A 74 -13.88 7.40 -12.01
N ASN A 75 -14.35 6.18 -12.32
CA ASN A 75 -13.61 5.06 -12.94
C ASN A 75 -12.69 4.30 -11.96
N ALA A 76 -12.28 3.10 -12.36
CA ALA A 76 -11.56 2.16 -11.50
C ALA A 76 -10.22 2.69 -10.96
N ASN A 77 -9.39 3.29 -11.82
CA ASN A 77 -8.07 3.79 -11.40
C ASN A 77 -8.18 4.80 -10.25
N PRO A 78 -8.82 5.98 -10.41
CA PRO A 78 -8.92 6.93 -9.31
C PRO A 78 -9.74 6.42 -8.11
N ALA A 79 -10.64 5.43 -8.32
CA ALA A 79 -11.31 4.76 -7.21
C ALA A 79 -10.34 3.94 -6.36
N SER A 80 -9.48 3.12 -6.99
CA SER A 80 -8.43 2.35 -6.29
C SER A 80 -7.35 3.24 -5.67
N GLU A 81 -7.02 4.36 -6.32
CA GLU A 81 -5.94 5.26 -5.87
C GLU A 81 -6.30 6.08 -4.61
N ALA A 82 -7.55 6.03 -4.15
CA ALA A 82 -8.09 6.91 -3.11
C ALA A 82 -8.06 6.33 -1.69
N PHE A 83 -7.84 5.01 -1.55
CA PHE A 83 -7.88 4.29 -0.28
C PHE A 83 -6.65 3.39 -0.16
N ASP A 84 -6.30 3.05 1.07
CA ASP A 84 -5.29 2.04 1.40
C ASP A 84 -6.02 0.86 2.04
N GLU A 85 -5.74 -0.35 1.57
CA GLU A 85 -6.45 -1.54 2.03
C GLU A 85 -5.68 -2.24 3.16
N PRO A 86 -6.35 -2.64 4.26
CA PRO A 86 -5.66 -3.23 5.38
C PRO A 86 -5.12 -4.61 5.03
N LEU A 87 -3.90 -4.91 5.51
CA LEU A 87 -3.34 -6.26 5.48
C LEU A 87 -3.61 -6.98 6.80
N GLU A 88 -4.02 -8.25 6.72
CA GLU A 88 -4.11 -9.14 7.87
C GLU A 88 -2.72 -9.49 8.39
N MET A 89 -2.62 -9.77 9.70
CA MET A 89 -1.34 -10.10 10.35
C MET A 89 -0.60 -11.27 9.67
N ALA A 90 -1.32 -12.29 9.22
CA ALA A 90 -0.73 -13.43 8.52
C ALA A 90 -0.11 -12.99 7.17
N GLN A 91 -0.75 -12.09 6.44
CA GLN A 91 -0.23 -11.52 5.20
C GLN A 91 1.03 -10.69 5.49
N VAL A 92 0.99 -9.84 6.53
CA VAL A 92 2.14 -9.03 6.96
C VAL A 92 3.33 -9.91 7.33
N VAL A 93 3.11 -10.98 8.11
CA VAL A 93 4.16 -11.93 8.49
C VAL A 93 4.76 -12.62 7.25
N ALA A 94 3.91 -13.08 6.33
CA ALA A 94 4.36 -13.70 5.09
C ALA A 94 5.21 -12.74 4.24
N ILE A 95 4.80 -11.47 4.11
CA ILE A 95 5.55 -10.42 3.42
C ILE A 95 6.90 -10.18 4.09
N LEU A 96 6.92 -9.97 5.40
CA LEU A 96 8.15 -9.67 6.15
C LEU A 96 9.16 -10.81 6.07
N ASN A 97 8.69 -12.06 6.06
CA ASN A 97 9.54 -13.24 5.94
C ASN A 97 10.29 -13.34 4.61
N ASN A 98 9.89 -12.60 3.57
CA ASN A 98 10.66 -12.48 2.33
C ASN A 98 11.93 -11.62 2.48
N PHE A 99 12.03 -10.81 3.55
CA PHE A 99 13.17 -9.94 3.83
C PHE A 99 14.10 -10.48 4.93
N PHE A 100 13.68 -11.52 5.65
CA PHE A 100 14.48 -12.14 6.70
C PHE A 100 15.27 -13.35 6.20
N LYS A 101 16.45 -13.56 6.81
CA LYS A 101 17.27 -14.73 6.55
C LYS A 101 16.60 -15.99 7.10
N GLU A 102 16.94 -17.14 6.53
CA GLU A 102 16.54 -18.42 7.11
C GLU A 102 16.98 -18.53 8.57
N GLY A 103 16.09 -19.03 9.43
CA GLY A 103 16.27 -19.08 10.88
C GLY A 103 15.91 -17.78 11.63
N GLN A 104 15.54 -16.70 10.93
CA GLN A 104 15.08 -15.44 11.55
C GLN A 104 13.63 -15.08 11.16
N LYS A 105 12.92 -15.99 10.50
CA LYS A 105 11.53 -15.79 10.08
C LYS A 105 10.59 -15.76 11.27
N LEU A 106 9.59 -14.90 11.21
CA LEU A 106 8.49 -14.82 12.16
C LEU A 106 7.58 -16.05 12.01
N PRO A 107 7.01 -16.56 13.11
CA PRO A 107 6.01 -17.63 13.06
C PRO A 107 4.76 -17.14 12.33
N GLY A 108 4.27 -17.96 11.40
CA GLY A 108 3.03 -17.73 10.66
C GLY A 108 1.78 -18.10 11.46
#